data_AF-A0A3N9VC38-F1
#
_entry.id   AF-A0A3N9VC38-F1
#
_cell.length_a   1.000
_cell.length_b   1.000
_cell.length_c   1.000
_cell.angle_alpha   90.00
_cell.angle_beta   90.00
_cell.angle_gamma   90.00
#
_symmetry.space_group_name_H-M   'P 1'
#
loop_
_entity.id
_entity.type
_entity.pdbx_description
1 polymer ?
#
loop_
_entity_poly.entity_id
_entity_poly.type
_entity_poly.pdbx_seq_one_letter_code
_entity_poly.pdbx_strand_id
1 'polypeptide(L)'
;MTLCTAWVRQINNTDELVFATDSTLTGGEKWDHGIKLFELPRKDCLLCFAGQTGRAYPLILNLVSSLQFNKLLENPETSISEILNHVSELFTSLIKTVVSEIRDENIHELRGSARFLFGGWCWQSNSFRIWKLYYSEAAEGFLFDELTSDSSKTRFYTFMGEAKNIDIEKDAKDRFRLMLLEEDSLDSKLDMEPLRVLRDIAVDSSIREVGGSLQIAKVYKSGKSEFFGIYWPSIKGNPCFQGREHNEYNKPSVRYFSPDTFDITDLELPERLAEITEVTFKHDTEFMRECYPEGEIRGELSDGDKQKVKTILKEIAYARYLQELNTDGEVDE
;
A
#
# COMPACT_ATOMS: atom_id res chain seq x y z
N MET A 1 16.50 -7.95 0.70
CA MET A 1 15.79 -8.61 1.81
C MET A 1 14.72 -7.64 2.31
N THR A 2 13.54 -8.17 2.59
CA THR A 2 12.23 -7.47 2.51
C THR A 2 11.21 -8.25 3.31
N LEU A 3 10.15 -7.58 3.78
CA LEU A 3 8.89 -8.25 4.13
C LEU A 3 7.72 -7.61 3.38
N CYS A 4 7.02 -8.41 2.59
CA CYS A 4 5.78 -8.07 1.93
C CYS A 4 4.61 -8.81 2.58
N THR A 5 3.42 -8.20 2.54
CA THR A 5 2.17 -8.83 2.96
C THR A 5 1.05 -8.51 1.97
N ALA A 6 0.12 -9.44 1.82
CA ALA A 6 -1.10 -9.25 1.07
C ALA A 6 -2.26 -9.96 1.77
N TRP A 7 -3.43 -9.32 1.82
CA TRP A 7 -4.61 -9.88 2.49
C TRP A 7 -5.90 -9.31 1.92
N VAL A 8 -6.99 -10.04 2.12
CA VAL A 8 -8.34 -9.55 1.81
C VAL A 8 -8.91 -8.93 3.08
N ARG A 9 -8.97 -7.60 3.09
CA ARG A 9 -9.56 -6.81 4.16
C ARG A 9 -11.08 -6.82 4.02
N GLN A 10 -11.80 -6.97 5.12
CA GLN A 10 -13.25 -7.08 5.14
C GLN A 10 -13.85 -6.15 6.19
N ILE A 11 -14.27 -4.95 5.77
CA ILE A 11 -14.79 -3.91 6.65
C ILE A 11 -16.14 -3.39 6.12
N ASN A 12 -17.09 -3.10 7.01
CA ASN A 12 -18.39 -2.51 6.66
C ASN A 12 -19.13 -3.23 5.51
N ASN A 13 -19.06 -4.58 5.50
CA ASN A 13 -19.62 -5.45 4.45
C ASN A 13 -19.06 -5.23 3.03
N THR A 14 -17.92 -4.58 2.93
CA THR A 14 -17.12 -4.49 1.72
C THR A 14 -15.83 -5.29 1.89
N ASP A 15 -15.28 -5.76 0.77
CA ASP A 15 -13.98 -6.41 0.76
C ASP A 15 -13.06 -5.63 -0.19
N GLU A 16 -11.81 -5.52 0.19
CA GLU A 16 -10.75 -4.92 -0.61
C GLU A 16 -9.47 -5.75 -0.47
N LEU A 17 -8.69 -5.84 -1.54
CA LEU A 17 -7.39 -6.47 -1.50
C LEU A 17 -6.34 -5.44 -1.10
N VAL A 18 -5.55 -5.72 -0.08
CA VAL A 18 -4.48 -4.82 0.37
C VAL A 18 -3.13 -5.48 0.16
N PHE A 19 -2.18 -4.72 -0.35
CA PHE A 19 -0.77 -5.06 -0.44
C PHE A 19 0.04 -4.06 0.38
N ALA A 20 1.02 -4.56 1.12
CA ALA A 20 1.99 -3.70 1.78
C ALA A 20 3.40 -4.30 1.82
N THR A 21 4.39 -3.43 1.94
CA THR A 21 5.81 -3.81 2.04
C THR A 21 6.61 -2.73 2.76
N ASP A 22 7.73 -3.12 3.36
CA ASP A 22 8.75 -2.19 3.83
C ASP A 22 9.49 -1.51 2.65
N SER A 23 10.34 -0.51 2.91
CA SER A 23 11.10 0.22 1.88
C SER A 23 12.63 0.05 1.98
N THR A 24 13.15 -0.76 2.90
CA THR A 24 14.59 -0.94 3.07
C THR A 24 15.20 -1.83 1.99
N LEU A 25 16.16 -1.32 1.22
CA LEU A 25 17.05 -2.12 0.39
C LEU A 25 18.35 -2.38 1.13
N THR A 26 18.88 -3.59 0.98
CA THR A 26 20.17 -3.98 1.55
C THR A 26 21.01 -4.74 0.54
N GLY A 27 22.33 -4.52 0.56
CA GLY A 27 23.26 -5.25 -0.32
C GLY A 27 24.59 -4.51 -0.48
N GLY A 28 25.44 -4.56 0.55
CA GLY A 28 26.63 -3.70 0.67
C GLY A 28 26.32 -2.36 1.36
N GLU A 29 25.10 -1.87 1.21
CA GLU A 29 24.57 -0.69 1.92
C GLU A 29 23.20 -0.98 2.56
N LYS A 30 22.62 0.03 3.21
CA LYS A 30 21.22 0.06 3.68
C LYS A 30 20.59 1.35 3.14
N TRP A 31 19.46 1.24 2.45
CA TRP A 31 18.77 2.37 1.87
C TRP A 31 17.26 2.27 2.11
N ASP A 32 16.70 3.16 2.93
CA ASP A 32 15.32 3.07 3.43
C ASP A 32 14.26 3.69 2.50
N HIS A 33 14.57 3.84 1.20
CA HIS A 33 13.71 4.50 0.21
C HIS A 33 13.50 3.69 -1.07
N GLY A 34 13.68 2.38 -1.03
CA GLY A 34 13.47 1.51 -2.19
C GLY A 34 12.00 1.20 -2.44
N ILE A 35 11.56 1.33 -3.68
CA ILE A 35 10.20 0.96 -4.11
C ILE A 35 10.09 -0.55 -4.25
N LYS A 36 9.11 -1.16 -3.58
CA LYS A 36 8.89 -2.62 -3.59
C LYS A 36 7.48 -3.02 -3.97
N LEU A 37 6.56 -2.07 -4.04
CA LEU A 37 5.17 -2.27 -4.45
C LEU A 37 4.87 -1.47 -5.71
N PHE A 38 4.31 -2.14 -6.71
CA PHE A 38 4.14 -1.61 -8.06
C PHE A 38 2.69 -1.71 -8.52
N GLU A 39 2.20 -0.60 -9.06
CA GLU A 39 1.08 -0.61 -9.98
C GLU A 39 1.60 -1.08 -11.33
N LEU A 40 0.87 -1.98 -11.99
CA LEU A 40 1.15 -2.32 -13.38
C LEU A 40 0.45 -1.30 -14.29
N PRO A 41 0.73 -1.26 -15.61
CA PRO A 41 -0.02 -0.42 -16.56
C PRO A 41 -1.54 -0.68 -16.62
N ARG A 42 -2.05 -1.63 -15.83
CA ARG A 42 -3.46 -1.89 -15.58
C ARG A 42 -3.78 -1.67 -14.10
N LYS A 43 -4.97 -1.15 -13.81
CA LYS A 43 -5.36 -0.67 -12.47
C LYS A 43 -6.08 -1.70 -11.60
N ASP A 44 -6.20 -2.94 -12.01
CA ASP A 44 -6.95 -3.97 -11.29
C ASP A 44 -6.04 -5.03 -10.65
N CYS A 45 -4.72 -4.83 -10.68
CA CYS A 45 -3.76 -5.69 -10.03
C CYS A 45 -2.51 -4.95 -9.54
N LEU A 46 -1.82 -5.59 -8.60
CA LEU A 46 -0.61 -5.10 -7.94
C LEU A 46 0.45 -6.20 -7.96
N LEU A 47 1.71 -5.77 -7.89
CA LEU A 47 2.87 -6.64 -7.79
C LEU A 47 3.82 -6.11 -6.72
N CYS A 48 4.29 -6.97 -5.81
CA CYS A 48 5.43 -6.66 -4.95
C CYS A 48 6.44 -7.81 -4.95
N PHE A 49 7.65 -7.56 -4.47
CA PHE A 49 8.72 -8.55 -4.53
C PHE A 49 9.52 -8.65 -3.23
N ALA A 50 10.08 -9.84 -3.01
CA ALA A 50 11.11 -10.10 -2.01
C ALA A 50 12.33 -10.75 -2.69
N GLY A 51 13.51 -10.58 -2.07
CA GLY A 51 14.79 -11.10 -2.58
C GLY A 51 15.72 -10.00 -3.08
N GLN A 52 16.49 -10.29 -4.12
CA GLN A 52 17.50 -9.41 -4.71
C GLN A 52 16.90 -8.38 -5.65
N THR A 53 17.11 -7.09 -5.36
CA THR A 53 16.67 -5.96 -6.18
C THR A 53 17.22 -6.02 -7.61
N GLY A 54 18.50 -6.40 -7.76
CA GLY A 54 19.16 -6.51 -9.07
C GLY A 54 18.51 -7.55 -9.99
N ARG A 55 17.80 -8.53 -9.43
CA ARG A 55 16.98 -9.48 -10.19
C ARG A 55 15.55 -8.98 -10.39
N ALA A 56 14.94 -8.46 -9.33
CA ALA A 56 13.53 -8.09 -9.35
C ALA A 56 13.23 -6.90 -10.28
N TYR A 57 14.00 -5.82 -10.20
CA TYR A 57 13.70 -4.61 -10.97
C TYR A 57 13.77 -4.81 -12.49
N PRO A 58 14.80 -5.45 -13.07
CA PRO A 58 14.81 -5.72 -14.51
C PRO A 58 13.61 -6.54 -14.98
N LEU A 59 13.19 -7.54 -14.19
CA LEU A 59 11.99 -8.34 -14.49
C LEU A 59 10.73 -7.46 -14.49
N ILE A 60 10.52 -6.66 -13.43
CA ILE A 60 9.37 -5.77 -13.29
C ILE A 60 9.34 -4.72 -14.42
N LEU A 61 10.47 -4.09 -14.73
CA LEU A 61 10.54 -3.06 -15.79
C LEU A 61 10.22 -3.64 -17.17
N ASN A 62 10.68 -4.86 -17.46
CA ASN A 62 10.30 -5.54 -18.70
C ASN A 62 8.81 -5.89 -18.72
N LEU A 63 8.24 -6.28 -17.58
CA LEU A 63 6.79 -6.52 -17.46
C LEU A 63 5.99 -5.24 -17.71
N VAL A 64 6.34 -4.15 -17.05
CA VAL A 64 5.69 -2.83 -17.23
C VAL A 64 5.75 -2.43 -18.70
N SER A 65 6.92 -2.51 -19.33
CA SER A 65 7.06 -2.24 -20.77
C SER A 65 6.17 -3.15 -21.62
N SER A 66 6.21 -4.46 -21.37
CA SER A 66 5.43 -5.44 -22.14
C SER A 66 3.92 -5.24 -22.02
N LEU A 67 3.42 -4.82 -20.85
CA LEU A 67 2.00 -4.53 -20.65
C LEU A 67 1.60 -3.21 -21.31
N GLN A 68 2.43 -2.16 -21.17
CA GLN A 68 2.16 -0.84 -21.72
C GLN A 68 2.08 -0.83 -23.26
N PHE A 69 2.85 -1.67 -23.94
CA PHE A 69 2.86 -1.72 -25.41
C PHE A 69 1.96 -2.81 -26.01
N ASN A 70 1.18 -3.52 -25.18
CA ASN A 70 0.25 -4.54 -25.63
C ASN A 70 -1.18 -4.19 -25.20
N LYS A 71 -1.98 -3.68 -26.14
CA LYS A 71 -3.37 -3.26 -25.92
C LYS A 71 -4.25 -4.35 -25.29
N LEU A 72 -4.00 -5.63 -25.60
CA LEU A 72 -4.75 -6.72 -25.00
C LEU A 72 -4.42 -6.84 -23.51
N LEU A 73 -3.14 -6.83 -23.16
CA LEU A 73 -2.71 -7.03 -21.77
C LEU A 73 -2.96 -5.81 -20.88
N GLU A 74 -2.97 -4.61 -21.47
CA GLU A 74 -3.36 -3.35 -20.81
C GLU A 74 -4.86 -3.31 -20.48
N ASN A 75 -5.70 -3.97 -21.28
CA ASN A 75 -7.16 -3.94 -21.12
C ASN A 75 -7.60 -4.69 -19.83
N PRO A 76 -8.33 -4.04 -18.91
CA PRO A 76 -8.89 -4.68 -17.71
C PRO A 76 -9.89 -5.81 -18.01
N GLU A 77 -10.47 -5.87 -19.21
CA GLU A 77 -11.33 -6.98 -19.63
C GLU A 77 -10.55 -8.30 -19.78
N THR A 78 -9.26 -8.21 -20.11
CA THR A 78 -8.35 -9.36 -20.16
C THR A 78 -8.20 -9.96 -18.77
N SER A 79 -8.35 -11.28 -18.69
CA SER A 79 -8.35 -11.99 -17.41
C SER A 79 -7.04 -11.76 -16.66
N ILE A 80 -7.14 -11.53 -15.36
CA ILE A 80 -5.95 -11.49 -14.50
C ILE A 80 -5.12 -12.78 -14.57
N SER A 81 -5.75 -13.92 -14.91
CA SER A 81 -5.06 -15.19 -15.11
C SER A 81 -4.24 -15.21 -16.40
N GLU A 82 -4.71 -14.54 -17.46
CA GLU A 82 -3.95 -14.38 -18.71
C GLU A 82 -2.74 -13.47 -18.49
N ILE A 83 -2.90 -12.41 -17.68
CA ILE A 83 -1.77 -11.58 -17.28
C ILE A 83 -0.75 -12.37 -16.47
N LEU A 84 -1.21 -13.17 -15.50
CA LEU A 84 -0.32 -14.00 -14.70
C LEU A 84 0.49 -14.99 -15.55
N ASN A 85 -0.16 -15.64 -16.53
CA ASN A 85 0.53 -16.52 -17.48
C ASN A 85 1.61 -15.75 -18.26
N HIS A 86 1.25 -14.57 -18.79
CA HIS A 86 2.20 -13.69 -19.48
C HIS A 86 3.38 -13.28 -18.59
N VAL A 87 3.14 -12.94 -17.32
CA VAL A 87 4.20 -12.63 -16.34
C VAL A 87 5.14 -13.82 -16.18
N SER A 88 4.58 -15.02 -16.00
CA SER A 88 5.35 -16.26 -15.82
C SER A 88 6.23 -16.57 -17.04
N GLU A 89 5.65 -16.46 -18.24
CA GLU A 89 6.35 -16.70 -19.51
C GLU A 89 7.44 -15.66 -19.75
N LEU A 90 7.13 -14.38 -19.56
CA LEU A 90 8.07 -13.28 -19.72
C LEU A 90 9.25 -13.43 -18.75
N PHE A 91 8.98 -13.64 -17.46
CA PHE A 91 10.03 -13.79 -16.46
C PHE A 91 10.89 -15.02 -16.76
N THR A 92 10.28 -16.14 -17.14
CA THR A 92 11.00 -17.35 -17.57
C THR A 92 11.92 -17.08 -18.76
N SER A 93 11.42 -16.40 -19.79
CA SER A 93 12.20 -16.04 -20.97
C SER A 93 13.41 -15.18 -20.59
N LEU A 94 13.19 -14.14 -19.76
CA LEU A 94 14.24 -13.22 -19.35
C LEU A 94 15.29 -13.87 -18.45
N ILE A 95 14.92 -14.72 -17.50
CA ILE A 95 15.92 -15.35 -16.62
C ILE A 95 16.77 -16.38 -17.36
N LYS A 96 16.26 -16.95 -18.46
CA LYS A 96 17.00 -17.92 -19.29
C LYS A 96 18.14 -17.25 -20.06
N THR A 97 18.06 -15.94 -20.29
CA THR A 97 19.16 -15.18 -20.93
C THR A 97 20.27 -14.80 -19.96
N VAL A 98 20.07 -14.98 -18.64
CA VAL A 98 21.12 -14.71 -17.67
C VAL A 98 22.19 -15.79 -17.73
N VAL A 99 23.43 -15.32 -17.79
CA VAL A 99 24.66 -16.09 -17.71
C VAL A 99 25.34 -15.81 -16.36
N SER A 100 26.02 -16.81 -15.82
CA SER A 100 26.92 -16.58 -14.68
C SER A 100 28.31 -16.25 -15.22
N GLU A 101 28.87 -15.13 -14.76
CA GLU A 101 30.24 -14.70 -15.07
C GLU A 101 31.23 -15.19 -14.00
N ILE A 102 30.74 -15.66 -12.85
CA ILE A 102 31.54 -16.17 -11.75
C ILE A 102 31.67 -17.68 -11.89
N ARG A 103 32.90 -18.17 -11.91
CA ARG A 103 33.17 -19.59 -11.99
C ARG A 103 32.55 -20.33 -10.79
N ASP A 104 31.86 -21.43 -11.07
CA ASP A 104 31.22 -22.33 -10.10
C ASP A 104 30.03 -21.74 -9.31
N GLU A 105 29.49 -20.59 -9.73
CA GLU A 105 28.25 -20.06 -9.15
C GLU A 105 27.03 -20.88 -9.61
N ASN A 106 26.10 -21.15 -8.69
CA ASN A 106 24.87 -21.85 -9.01
C ASN A 106 23.92 -20.94 -9.81
N ILE A 107 23.77 -21.25 -11.11
CA ILE A 107 22.90 -20.48 -12.01
C ILE A 107 21.43 -20.46 -11.54
N HIS A 108 20.98 -21.51 -10.86
CA HIS A 108 19.60 -21.59 -10.38
C HIS A 108 19.36 -20.66 -9.19
N GLU A 109 20.30 -20.54 -8.26
CA GLU A 109 20.25 -19.54 -7.18
C GLU A 109 20.22 -18.11 -7.76
N LEU A 110 21.06 -17.85 -8.76
CA LEU A 110 21.11 -16.54 -9.43
C LEU A 110 19.78 -16.21 -10.15
N ARG A 111 19.19 -17.20 -10.83
CA ARG A 111 17.90 -17.06 -11.54
C ARG A 111 16.71 -16.93 -10.58
N GLY A 112 16.77 -17.61 -9.43
CA GLY A 112 15.72 -17.67 -8.42
C GLY A 112 15.83 -16.65 -7.29
N SER A 113 16.75 -15.69 -7.39
CA SER A 113 17.02 -14.73 -6.31
C SER A 113 15.91 -13.70 -6.05
N ALA A 114 14.79 -13.74 -6.78
CA ALA A 114 13.62 -12.91 -6.53
C ALA A 114 12.32 -13.74 -6.54
N ARG A 115 11.41 -13.39 -5.63
CA ARG A 115 10.05 -13.92 -5.51
C ARG A 115 9.06 -12.77 -5.55
N PHE A 116 7.85 -13.03 -6.04
CA PHE A 116 6.83 -11.99 -6.20
C PHE A 116 5.50 -12.42 -5.60
N LEU A 117 4.78 -11.45 -5.03
CA LEU A 117 3.34 -11.56 -4.84
C LEU A 117 2.67 -10.75 -5.93
N PHE A 118 1.75 -11.39 -6.62
CA PHE A 118 0.88 -10.77 -7.60
C PHE A 118 -0.55 -10.96 -7.15
N GLY A 119 -1.39 -9.95 -7.28
CA GLY A 119 -2.79 -10.11 -6.93
C GLY A 119 -3.66 -9.00 -7.49
N GLY A 120 -4.96 -9.26 -7.56
CA GLY A 120 -5.90 -8.31 -8.09
C GLY A 120 -7.34 -8.82 -8.06
N TRP A 121 -8.21 -8.07 -8.73
CA TRP A 121 -9.62 -8.40 -8.83
C TRP A 121 -9.89 -9.28 -10.06
N CYS A 122 -10.45 -10.47 -9.86
CA CYS A 122 -10.87 -11.35 -10.94
C CYS A 122 -12.38 -11.21 -11.16
N TRP A 123 -12.77 -10.45 -12.18
CA TRP A 123 -14.19 -10.21 -12.50
C TRP A 123 -14.94 -11.50 -12.88
N GLN A 124 -14.27 -12.49 -13.50
CA GLN A 124 -14.92 -13.77 -13.88
C GLN A 124 -15.39 -14.56 -12.65
N SER A 125 -14.61 -14.54 -11.58
CA SER A 125 -14.91 -15.25 -10.34
C SER A 125 -15.51 -14.36 -9.26
N ASN A 126 -15.65 -13.05 -9.54
CA ASN A 126 -16.10 -12.04 -8.59
C ASN A 126 -15.34 -12.13 -7.24
N SER A 127 -14.02 -12.34 -7.32
CA SER A 127 -13.17 -12.56 -6.14
C SER A 127 -11.79 -11.92 -6.29
N PHE A 128 -11.19 -11.56 -5.16
CA PHE A 128 -9.78 -11.18 -5.10
C PHE A 128 -8.92 -12.44 -5.15
N ARG A 129 -7.87 -12.41 -5.96
CA ARG A 129 -6.98 -13.55 -6.14
C ARG A 129 -5.53 -13.12 -5.97
N ILE A 130 -4.74 -13.96 -5.31
CA ILE A 130 -3.34 -13.69 -4.97
C ILE A 130 -2.51 -14.92 -5.31
N TRP A 131 -1.38 -14.68 -5.96
CA TRP A 131 -0.43 -15.68 -6.39
C TRP A 131 0.96 -15.36 -5.88
N LYS A 132 1.68 -16.41 -5.51
CA LYS A 132 3.13 -16.37 -5.28
C LYS A 132 3.81 -16.81 -6.56
N LEU A 133 4.67 -15.96 -7.13
CA LEU A 133 5.54 -16.31 -8.24
C LEU A 133 6.95 -16.60 -7.73
N TYR A 134 7.54 -17.68 -8.23
CA TYR A 134 8.86 -18.15 -7.83
C TYR A 134 9.54 -18.91 -8.97
N TYR A 135 10.87 -18.91 -8.95
CA TYR A 135 11.65 -19.75 -9.84
C TYR A 135 11.67 -21.21 -9.36
N SER A 136 11.48 -22.14 -10.28
CA SER A 136 11.62 -23.58 -10.07
C SER A 136 12.82 -24.09 -10.84
N GLU A 137 13.76 -24.74 -10.15
CA GLU A 137 14.92 -25.37 -10.79
C GLU A 137 14.49 -26.51 -11.71
N ALA A 138 13.52 -27.32 -11.28
CA ALA A 138 13.03 -28.46 -12.06
C ALA A 138 12.35 -28.05 -13.37
N ALA A 139 11.65 -26.92 -13.39
CA ALA A 139 11.03 -26.37 -14.60
C ALA A 139 11.96 -25.41 -15.37
N GLU A 140 13.10 -25.06 -14.79
CA GLU A 140 13.98 -23.99 -15.21
C GLU A 140 13.24 -22.69 -15.58
N GLY A 141 12.27 -22.29 -14.78
CA GLY A 141 11.39 -21.17 -15.10
C GLY A 141 10.62 -20.65 -13.91
N PHE A 142 9.94 -19.52 -14.11
CA PHE A 142 8.98 -19.00 -13.15
C PHE A 142 7.70 -19.82 -13.22
N LEU A 143 7.24 -20.23 -12.05
CA LEU A 143 5.94 -20.83 -11.80
C LEU A 143 5.17 -19.93 -10.83
N PHE A 144 3.89 -20.22 -10.66
CA PHE A 144 3.03 -19.54 -9.71
C PHE A 144 2.10 -20.50 -8.99
N ASP A 145 1.88 -20.22 -7.70
CA ASP A 145 0.89 -20.93 -6.88
C ASP A 145 -0.21 -19.94 -6.46
N GLU A 146 -1.47 -20.31 -6.66
CA GLU A 146 -2.59 -19.53 -6.17
C GLU A 146 -2.79 -19.76 -4.66
N LEU A 147 -2.62 -18.69 -3.89
CA LEU A 147 -2.73 -18.73 -2.43
C LEU A 147 -4.19 -18.65 -1.96
N THR A 148 -5.06 -18.04 -2.76
CA THR A 148 -6.50 -17.84 -2.51
C THR A 148 -7.38 -18.99 -3.02
N SER A 149 -6.79 -20.12 -3.44
CA SER A 149 -7.50 -21.23 -4.06
C SER A 149 -8.37 -22.04 -3.10
N ASP A 150 -8.11 -21.94 -1.79
CA ASP A 150 -8.81 -22.68 -0.75
C ASP A 150 -10.15 -22.02 -0.40
N SER A 151 -11.23 -22.53 -1.00
CA SER A 151 -12.60 -22.04 -0.79
C SER A 151 -13.15 -22.30 0.61
N SER A 152 -12.48 -23.10 1.45
CA SER A 152 -12.89 -23.33 2.84
C SER A 152 -12.49 -22.19 3.76
N LYS A 153 -11.53 -21.35 3.34
CA LYS A 153 -11.05 -20.22 4.13
C LYS A 153 -11.92 -18.99 3.92
N THR A 154 -12.46 -18.47 5.01
CA THR A 154 -13.23 -17.23 5.02
C THR A 154 -12.33 -15.98 5.10
N ARG A 155 -11.05 -16.17 5.43
CA ARG A 155 -10.04 -15.11 5.54
C ARG A 155 -8.77 -15.49 4.84
N PHE A 156 -8.14 -14.51 4.21
CA PHE A 156 -6.89 -14.71 3.52
C PHE A 156 -5.88 -13.62 3.89
N TYR A 157 -4.68 -14.06 4.26
CA TYR A 157 -3.49 -13.22 4.41
C TYR A 157 -2.25 -14.05 4.03
N THR A 158 -1.18 -13.38 3.63
CA THR A 158 0.12 -13.99 3.42
C THR A 158 1.24 -13.01 3.75
N PHE A 159 2.34 -13.55 4.24
CA PHE A 159 3.61 -12.84 4.38
C PHE A 159 4.63 -13.50 3.46
N MET A 160 5.40 -12.70 2.73
CA MET A 160 6.49 -13.15 1.86
C MET A 160 7.70 -12.26 2.12
N GLY A 161 8.83 -12.86 2.49
CA GLY A 161 9.99 -12.08 2.88
C GLY A 161 11.24 -12.91 3.05
N GLU A 162 12.36 -12.22 3.25
CA GLU A 162 13.65 -12.83 3.50
C GLU A 162 14.46 -11.92 4.41
N ALA A 163 15.14 -12.50 5.40
CA ALA A 163 16.09 -11.85 6.29
C ALA A 163 17.23 -12.83 6.62
N LYS A 164 18.44 -12.31 6.92
CA LYS A 164 19.66 -13.12 7.01
C LYS A 164 19.66 -14.14 8.15
N ASN A 165 19.13 -13.74 9.31
CA ASN A 165 19.32 -14.47 10.57
C ASN A 165 18.01 -14.97 11.18
N ILE A 166 16.88 -14.75 10.50
CA ILE A 166 15.55 -15.11 11.00
C ILE A 166 14.67 -15.52 9.83
N ASP A 167 13.85 -16.56 10.04
CA ASP A 167 12.73 -16.85 9.16
C ASP A 167 11.65 -15.79 9.39
N ILE A 168 11.77 -14.68 8.65
CA ILE A 168 10.92 -13.51 8.82
C ILE A 168 9.45 -13.79 8.45
N GLU A 169 9.20 -14.73 7.54
CA GLU A 169 7.84 -15.12 7.18
C GLU A 169 7.16 -15.88 8.33
N LYS A 170 7.91 -16.76 9.01
CA LYS A 170 7.43 -17.44 10.20
C LYS A 170 7.24 -16.48 11.37
N ASP A 171 8.22 -15.61 11.63
CA ASP A 171 8.13 -14.60 12.70
C ASP A 171 6.90 -13.72 12.53
N ALA A 172 6.66 -13.21 11.32
CA ALA A 172 5.46 -12.41 11.01
C ALA A 172 4.16 -13.21 11.25
N LYS A 173 4.09 -14.48 10.84
CA LYS A 173 2.91 -15.34 11.07
C LYS A 173 2.69 -15.61 12.56
N ASP A 174 3.75 -15.78 13.33
CA ASP A 174 3.66 -16.07 14.76
C ASP A 174 3.23 -14.80 15.54
N ARG A 175 3.79 -13.62 15.20
CA ARG A 175 3.31 -12.32 15.72
C ARG A 175 1.84 -12.06 15.38
N PHE A 176 1.44 -12.35 14.15
CA PHE A 176 0.05 -12.21 13.70
C PHE A 176 -0.90 -13.10 14.50
N ARG A 177 -0.56 -14.38 14.69
CA ARG A 177 -1.38 -15.31 15.49
C ARG A 177 -1.49 -14.87 16.94
N LEU A 178 -0.38 -14.43 17.54
CA LEU A 178 -0.37 -13.94 18.90
C LEU A 178 -1.27 -12.71 19.07
N MET A 179 -1.18 -11.75 18.14
CA MET A 179 -2.04 -10.56 18.11
C MET A 179 -3.52 -10.93 18.07
N LEU A 180 -3.92 -11.85 17.17
CA LEU A 180 -5.32 -12.28 17.08
C LEU A 180 -5.80 -13.02 18.34
N LEU A 181 -4.92 -13.75 19.02
CA LEU A 181 -5.22 -14.43 20.28
C LEU A 181 -5.40 -13.45 21.44
N GLU A 182 -4.52 -12.46 21.54
CA GLU A 182 -4.54 -11.44 22.61
C GLU A 182 -5.75 -10.50 22.48
N GLU A 183 -6.19 -10.23 21.25
CA GLU A 183 -7.35 -9.37 20.96
C GLU A 183 -8.68 -10.12 20.86
N ASP A 184 -8.68 -11.44 21.10
CA ASP A 184 -9.85 -12.32 20.94
C ASP A 184 -10.55 -12.15 19.58
N SER A 185 -9.75 -11.94 18.52
CA SER A 185 -10.21 -11.61 17.16
C SER A 185 -9.97 -12.75 16.16
N LEU A 186 -9.69 -13.96 16.66
CA LEU A 186 -9.53 -15.16 15.85
C LEU A 186 -10.76 -15.48 14.99
N ASP A 187 -11.96 -15.10 15.42
CA ASP A 187 -13.22 -15.29 14.68
C ASP A 187 -13.70 -14.05 13.92
N SER A 188 -12.98 -12.92 14.04
CA SER A 188 -13.31 -11.63 13.42
C SER A 188 -12.74 -11.45 12.01
N LYS A 189 -13.50 -10.82 11.12
CA LYS A 189 -13.03 -10.39 9.79
C LYS A 189 -11.67 -9.68 9.85
N LEU A 190 -10.82 -9.87 8.84
CA LEU A 190 -9.51 -9.21 8.80
C LEU A 190 -9.65 -7.74 8.46
N ASP A 191 -8.99 -6.88 9.24
CA ASP A 191 -8.83 -5.47 9.01
C ASP A 191 -7.38 -5.12 8.65
N MET A 192 -6.68 -4.32 9.46
CA MET A 192 -5.31 -3.86 9.22
C MET A 192 -4.26 -4.63 10.03
N GLU A 193 -4.62 -5.75 10.67
CA GLU A 193 -3.72 -6.55 11.51
C GLU A 193 -2.45 -7.02 10.76
N PRO A 194 -2.51 -7.45 9.48
CA PRO A 194 -1.29 -7.78 8.74
C PRO A 194 -0.35 -6.59 8.53
N LEU A 195 -0.90 -5.38 8.40
CA LEU A 195 -0.12 -4.14 8.29
C LEU A 195 0.53 -3.77 9.62
N ARG A 196 -0.18 -3.97 10.74
CA ARG A 196 0.34 -3.79 12.10
C ARG A 196 1.59 -4.64 12.31
N VAL A 197 1.52 -5.92 11.97
CA VAL A 197 2.67 -6.85 12.06
C VAL A 197 3.84 -6.36 11.20
N LEU A 198 3.58 -5.94 9.96
CA LEU A 198 4.63 -5.39 9.09
C LEU A 198 5.26 -4.12 9.70
N ARG A 199 4.44 -3.20 10.25
CA ARG A 199 4.90 -1.99 10.94
C ARG A 199 5.81 -2.34 12.11
N ASP A 200 5.37 -3.25 12.97
CA ASP A 200 6.10 -3.66 14.18
C ASP A 200 7.46 -4.27 13.83
N ILE A 201 7.53 -5.06 12.76
CA ILE A 201 8.79 -5.61 12.24
C ILE A 201 9.66 -4.50 11.62
N ALA A 202 9.07 -3.57 10.85
CA ALA A 202 9.83 -2.51 10.17
C ALA A 202 10.45 -1.48 11.13
N VAL A 203 9.85 -1.27 12.31
CA VAL A 203 10.43 -0.41 13.36
C VAL A 203 11.41 -1.15 14.27
N ASP A 204 11.45 -2.48 14.21
CA ASP A 204 12.36 -3.31 15.00
C ASP A 204 13.79 -3.23 14.46
N SER A 205 14.60 -2.40 15.11
CA SER A 205 16.01 -2.18 14.74
C SER A 205 16.89 -3.45 14.76
N SER A 206 16.44 -4.53 15.40
CA SER A 206 17.15 -5.82 15.39
C SER A 206 17.05 -6.53 14.03
N ILE A 207 16.05 -6.18 13.21
CA ILE A 207 15.81 -6.74 11.89
C ILE A 207 16.31 -5.74 10.85
N ARG A 208 17.60 -5.80 10.54
CA ARG A 208 18.28 -4.85 9.64
C ARG A 208 17.62 -4.75 8.26
N GLU A 209 17.13 -5.87 7.76
CA GLU A 209 16.64 -6.07 6.41
C GLU A 209 15.24 -5.54 6.12
N VAL A 210 14.44 -5.26 7.16
CA VAL A 210 13.06 -4.81 7.02
C VAL A 210 12.95 -3.48 7.73
N GLY A 211 12.53 -2.43 7.02
CA GLY A 211 12.45 -1.10 7.61
C GLY A 211 12.05 -0.01 6.63
N GLY A 212 12.37 1.23 6.98
CA GLY A 212 11.89 2.39 6.24
C GLY A 212 10.37 2.53 6.31
N SER A 213 9.81 3.46 5.54
CA SER A 213 8.37 3.70 5.54
C SER A 213 7.61 2.63 4.75
N LEU A 214 6.41 2.29 5.22
CA LEU A 214 5.59 1.29 4.54
C LEU A 214 5.05 1.81 3.22
N GLN A 215 4.95 0.93 2.24
CA GLN A 215 4.29 1.17 0.96
C GLN A 215 2.99 0.40 0.98
N ILE A 216 1.86 1.09 0.73
CA ILE A 216 0.53 0.50 0.89
C ILE A 216 -0.27 0.79 -0.38
N ALA A 217 -0.92 -0.24 -0.92
CA ALA A 217 -1.87 -0.07 -2.01
C ALA A 217 -3.04 -1.03 -1.85
N LYS A 218 -4.18 -0.63 -2.41
CA LYS A 218 -5.42 -1.41 -2.37
C LYS A 218 -5.92 -1.66 -3.79
N VAL A 219 -6.64 -2.77 -3.97
CA VAL A 219 -7.44 -3.06 -5.17
C VAL A 219 -8.89 -3.24 -4.75
N TYR A 220 -9.79 -2.57 -5.47
CA TYR A 220 -11.23 -2.56 -5.23
C TYR A 220 -11.96 -3.48 -6.21
N LYS A 221 -13.19 -3.90 -5.84
CA LYS A 221 -14.10 -4.66 -6.73
C LYS A 221 -14.47 -3.90 -8.02
N SER A 222 -14.24 -2.59 -8.05
CA SER A 222 -14.39 -1.76 -9.26
C SER A 222 -13.26 -1.96 -10.28
N GLY A 223 -12.25 -2.78 -9.99
CA GLY A 223 -11.07 -2.96 -10.84
C GLY A 223 -10.12 -1.77 -10.82
N LYS A 224 -10.15 -0.98 -9.73
CA LYS A 224 -9.24 0.15 -9.52
C LYS A 224 -8.28 -0.14 -8.37
N SER A 225 -7.05 0.33 -8.53
CA SER A 225 -6.01 0.35 -7.53
C SER A 225 -5.83 1.77 -7.01
N GLU A 226 -5.42 1.85 -5.75
CA GLU A 226 -5.10 3.12 -5.11
C GLU A 226 -3.87 2.93 -4.23
N PHE A 227 -2.92 3.86 -4.35
CA PHE A 227 -1.74 3.93 -3.51
C PHE A 227 -1.97 4.93 -2.39
N PHE A 228 -1.48 4.57 -1.21
CA PHE A 228 -1.60 5.37 0.01
C PHE A 228 -0.22 5.80 0.47
N GLY A 229 -0.15 7.01 0.98
CA GLY A 229 0.98 7.44 1.80
C GLY A 229 0.83 6.95 3.24
N ILE A 230 1.87 7.15 4.03
CA ILE A 230 1.87 6.87 5.47
C ILE A 230 2.73 7.90 6.18
N TYR A 231 2.29 8.39 7.33
CA TYR A 231 3.18 9.14 8.24
C TYR A 231 4.16 8.16 8.87
N TRP A 232 5.45 8.51 9.01
CA TRP A 232 6.42 7.53 9.48
C TRP A 232 7.48 8.11 10.42
N PRO A 233 7.87 7.39 11.50
CA PRO A 233 7.36 6.09 11.97
C PRO A 233 6.12 6.18 12.87
N SER A 234 5.69 7.40 13.21
CA SER A 234 4.48 7.70 13.98
C SER A 234 3.68 8.79 13.27
N ILE A 235 2.47 9.12 13.73
CA ILE A 235 1.68 10.26 13.21
C ILE A 235 2.42 11.60 13.30
N LYS A 236 3.38 11.72 14.24
CA LYS A 236 4.23 12.90 14.41
C LYS A 236 5.42 12.95 13.45
N GLY A 237 5.59 11.91 12.64
CA GLY A 237 6.64 11.81 11.65
C GLY A 237 6.35 12.61 10.38
N ASN A 238 7.16 12.40 9.35
CA ASN A 238 6.96 13.04 8.05
C ASN A 238 6.06 12.18 7.15
N PRO A 239 5.31 12.79 6.22
CA PRO A 239 4.56 12.04 5.23
C PRO A 239 5.54 11.30 4.30
N CYS A 240 5.29 10.01 4.10
CA CYS A 240 6.05 9.17 3.18
C CYS A 240 5.13 8.59 2.10
N PHE A 241 5.66 8.45 0.89
CA PHE A 241 4.98 7.82 -0.23
C PHE A 241 5.95 6.91 -0.99
N GLN A 242 5.56 5.65 -1.19
CA GLN A 242 6.39 4.62 -1.84
C GLN A 242 7.83 4.53 -1.27
N GLY A 243 7.96 4.66 0.07
CA GLY A 243 9.25 4.58 0.75
C GLY A 243 9.99 5.91 0.88
N ARG A 244 9.62 6.94 0.10
CA ARG A 244 10.29 8.24 0.09
C ARG A 244 9.64 9.21 1.08
N GLU A 245 10.46 9.94 1.82
CA GLU A 245 10.03 11.03 2.68
C GLU A 245 9.70 12.30 1.87
N HIS A 246 8.62 12.96 2.26
CA HIS A 246 8.14 14.23 1.73
C HIS A 246 7.93 15.23 2.86
N ASN A 247 7.82 16.51 2.51
CA ASN A 247 7.29 17.52 3.41
C ASN A 247 5.79 17.73 3.11
N GLU A 248 5.07 18.38 4.03
CA GLU A 248 3.62 18.61 3.90
C GLU A 248 3.20 19.36 2.63
N TYR A 249 4.11 20.14 2.03
CA TYR A 249 3.83 20.97 0.86
C TYR A 249 4.08 20.26 -0.47
N ASN A 250 4.94 19.24 -0.48
CA ASN A 250 5.35 18.52 -1.68
C ASN A 250 4.98 17.03 -1.67
N LYS A 251 4.24 16.60 -0.64
CA LYS A 251 3.72 15.24 -0.54
C LYS A 251 2.72 14.98 -1.69
N PRO A 252 2.75 13.80 -2.33
CA PRO A 252 1.75 13.44 -3.34
C PRO A 252 0.32 13.60 -2.83
N SER A 253 -0.61 14.00 -3.71
CA SER A 253 -2.04 14.17 -3.40
C SER A 253 -2.76 12.82 -3.33
N VAL A 254 -2.34 11.99 -2.38
CA VAL A 254 -2.94 10.71 -2.02
C VAL A 254 -3.44 10.75 -0.58
N ARG A 255 -4.18 9.74 -0.16
CA ARG A 255 -4.58 9.58 1.25
C ARG A 255 -3.43 9.01 2.07
N TYR A 256 -3.26 9.47 3.31
CA TYR A 256 -2.17 9.05 4.20
C TYR A 256 -2.70 8.28 5.40
N PHE A 257 -2.05 7.18 5.74
CA PHE A 257 -2.31 6.41 6.95
C PHE A 257 -1.54 6.98 8.15
N SER A 258 -2.15 6.88 9.33
CA SER A 258 -1.43 6.90 10.61
C SER A 258 -0.80 5.52 10.86
N PRO A 259 0.50 5.42 11.15
CA PRO A 259 1.13 4.14 11.50
C PRO A 259 0.78 3.68 12.93
N ASP A 260 0.16 4.55 13.73
CA ASP A 260 -0.21 4.29 15.11
C ASP A 260 -1.59 3.63 15.20
N THR A 261 -2.53 4.03 14.33
CA THR A 261 -3.92 3.53 14.32
C THR A 261 -4.34 2.84 13.02
N PHE A 262 -3.64 3.10 11.92
CA PHE A 262 -4.01 2.69 10.56
C PHE A 262 -5.31 3.31 10.03
N ASP A 263 -5.71 4.44 10.60
CA ASP A 263 -6.74 5.32 10.05
C ASP A 263 -6.16 6.28 9.01
N ILE A 264 -7.02 6.79 8.13
CA ILE A 264 -6.65 7.79 7.12
C ILE A 264 -6.73 9.19 7.75
N THR A 265 -5.58 9.84 7.89
CA THR A 265 -5.42 11.10 8.64
C THR A 265 -5.95 12.31 7.88
N ASP A 266 -5.95 12.26 6.55
CA ASP A 266 -6.36 13.40 5.73
C ASP A 266 -7.88 13.67 5.74
N LEU A 267 -8.64 12.87 6.49
CA LEU A 267 -10.09 12.98 6.66
C LEU A 267 -10.50 13.38 8.10
N GLU A 268 -9.54 13.65 8.99
CA GLU A 268 -9.86 14.15 10.33
C GLU A 268 -10.40 15.58 10.23
N LEU A 269 -11.60 15.73 10.77
CA LEU A 269 -12.31 17.00 10.86
C LEU A 269 -12.45 17.38 12.35
N PRO A 270 -12.52 18.68 12.67
CA PRO A 270 -12.83 19.11 14.03
C PRO A 270 -14.13 18.46 14.52
N GLU A 271 -14.19 17.97 15.75
CA GLU A 271 -15.45 17.43 16.30
C GLU A 271 -16.50 18.54 16.48
N ARG A 272 -16.04 19.77 16.73
CA ARG A 272 -16.86 20.95 16.96
C ARG A 272 -16.36 22.17 16.22
N LEU A 273 -17.28 22.99 15.74
CA LEU A 273 -17.01 24.31 15.18
C LEU A 273 -17.75 25.38 15.99
N ALA A 274 -16.99 26.34 16.53
CA ALA A 274 -17.54 27.51 17.19
C ALA A 274 -18.11 28.47 16.13
N GLU A 275 -19.43 28.43 15.96
CA GLU A 275 -20.27 29.32 15.14
C GLU A 275 -20.16 29.22 13.61
N ILE A 276 -21.16 28.59 13.00
CA ILE A 276 -21.34 28.50 11.54
C ILE A 276 -22.25 29.64 11.06
N THR A 277 -21.63 30.79 10.76
CA THR A 277 -22.31 32.03 10.35
C THR A 277 -22.16 32.31 8.86
N GLU A 278 -23.15 32.99 8.27
CA GLU A 278 -23.10 33.46 6.88
C GLU A 278 -21.92 34.40 6.60
N VAL A 279 -21.48 35.13 7.62
CA VAL A 279 -20.31 36.02 7.52
C VAL A 279 -19.03 35.22 7.32
N THR A 280 -18.87 34.12 8.05
CA THR A 280 -17.65 33.30 8.02
C THR A 280 -17.65 32.33 6.83
N PHE A 281 -18.75 31.63 6.60
CA PHE A 281 -18.83 30.53 5.64
C PHE A 281 -19.49 30.91 4.30
N LYS A 282 -20.07 32.12 4.19
CA LYS A 282 -20.66 32.66 2.95
C LYS A 282 -21.59 31.63 2.28
N HIS A 283 -21.30 31.27 1.02
CA HIS A 283 -22.10 30.33 0.24
C HIS A 283 -22.07 28.89 0.75
N ASP A 284 -21.09 28.52 1.58
CA ASP A 284 -20.96 27.16 2.14
C ASP A 284 -21.67 26.99 3.49
N THR A 285 -22.33 28.04 4.01
CA THR A 285 -22.96 28.03 5.33
C THR A 285 -24.00 26.92 5.50
N GLU A 286 -24.85 26.71 4.50
CA GLU A 286 -25.92 25.69 4.55
C GLU A 286 -25.31 24.28 4.58
N PHE A 287 -24.35 24.01 3.69
CA PHE A 287 -23.61 22.74 3.67
C PHE A 287 -22.87 22.48 5.00
N MET A 288 -22.23 23.50 5.57
CA MET A 288 -21.54 23.37 6.85
C MET A 288 -22.50 23.09 8.00
N ARG A 289 -23.71 23.69 8.03
CA ARG A 289 -24.75 23.39 9.03
C ARG A 289 -25.32 21.97 8.87
N GLU A 290 -25.41 21.45 7.66
CA GLU A 290 -25.80 20.07 7.42
C GLU A 290 -24.75 19.07 7.93
N CYS A 291 -23.47 19.42 7.79
CA CYS A 291 -22.35 18.62 8.28
C CYS A 291 -22.11 18.78 9.79
N TYR A 292 -22.48 19.92 10.36
CA TYR A 292 -22.31 20.27 11.77
C TYR A 292 -23.60 20.85 12.39
N PRO A 293 -24.66 20.05 12.56
CA PRO A 293 -25.86 20.49 13.24
C PRO A 293 -25.51 20.96 14.66
N GLU A 294 -25.96 22.16 15.04
CA GLU A 294 -25.63 22.77 16.34
C GLU A 294 -24.12 22.90 16.63
N GLY A 295 -23.29 22.88 15.58
CA GLY A 295 -21.83 23.00 15.71
C GLY A 295 -21.10 21.70 16.04
N GLU A 296 -21.77 20.55 16.10
CA GLU A 296 -21.16 19.23 16.29
C GLU A 296 -21.18 18.41 15.01
N ILE A 297 -20.10 17.69 14.71
CA ILE A 297 -20.02 16.89 13.48
C ILE A 297 -21.14 15.82 13.40
N ARG A 298 -21.82 15.76 12.26
CA ARG A 298 -22.93 14.83 12.04
C ARG A 298 -22.40 13.43 11.71
N GLY A 299 -22.23 12.59 12.74
CA GLY A 299 -21.93 11.15 12.57
C GLY A 299 -20.79 10.87 11.58
N GLU A 300 -20.87 9.75 10.85
CA GLU A 300 -19.95 9.48 9.74
C GLU A 300 -20.37 10.25 8.48
N LEU A 301 -19.64 11.33 8.18
CA LEU A 301 -19.70 12.01 6.88
C LEU A 301 -19.09 11.15 5.77
N SER A 302 -19.56 11.31 4.55
CA SER A 302 -18.93 10.67 3.38
C SER A 302 -17.53 11.26 3.13
N ASP A 303 -16.62 10.50 2.51
CA ASP A 303 -15.27 10.99 2.17
C ASP A 303 -15.32 12.28 1.33
N GLY A 304 -16.29 12.38 0.42
CA GLY A 304 -16.51 13.58 -0.40
C GLY A 304 -16.92 14.80 0.42
N ASP A 305 -17.84 14.62 1.37
CA ASP A 305 -18.26 15.70 2.27
C ASP A 305 -17.10 16.12 3.18
N LYS A 306 -16.35 15.15 3.73
CA LYS A 306 -15.17 15.43 4.56
C LYS A 306 -14.14 16.28 3.83
N GLN A 307 -13.88 15.95 2.56
CA GLN A 307 -12.92 16.67 1.73
C GLN A 307 -13.41 18.09 1.40
N LYS A 308 -14.71 18.27 1.15
CA LYS A 308 -15.31 19.59 0.95
C LYS A 308 -15.21 20.44 2.22
N VAL A 309 -15.60 19.90 3.38
CA VAL A 309 -15.47 20.57 4.69
C VAL A 309 -14.02 21.01 4.95
N LYS A 310 -13.05 20.11 4.78
CA LYS A 310 -11.62 20.42 4.97
C LYS A 310 -11.14 21.55 4.06
N THR A 311 -11.62 21.59 2.82
CA THR A 311 -11.29 22.66 1.86
C THR A 311 -11.84 24.01 2.32
N ILE A 312 -13.13 24.05 2.70
CA ILE A 312 -13.79 25.25 3.23
C ILE A 312 -13.04 25.78 4.46
N LEU A 313 -12.69 24.91 5.41
CA LEU A 313 -11.97 25.31 6.62
C LEU A 313 -10.58 25.90 6.31
N LYS A 314 -9.85 25.36 5.33
CA LYS A 314 -8.56 25.91 4.89
C LYS A 314 -8.71 27.29 4.24
N GLU A 315 -9.70 27.46 3.37
CA GLU A 315 -9.97 28.74 2.72
C GLU A 315 -10.32 29.83 3.74
N ILE A 316 -11.15 29.50 4.72
CA ILE A 316 -11.54 30.43 5.80
C ILE A 316 -10.34 30.76 6.70
N ALA A 317 -9.55 29.77 7.10
CA ALA A 317 -8.36 30.00 7.91
C ALA A 317 -7.38 30.94 7.20
N TYR A 318 -7.17 30.74 5.90
CA TYR A 318 -6.31 31.61 5.10
C TYR A 318 -6.91 33.02 4.94
N ALA A 319 -8.22 33.14 4.68
CA ALA A 319 -8.89 34.43 4.57
C ALA A 319 -8.85 35.23 5.89
N ARG A 320 -9.05 34.57 7.03
CA ARG A 320 -8.92 35.19 8.36
C ARG A 320 -7.49 35.67 8.62
N TYR A 321 -6.49 34.84 8.31
CA TYR A 321 -5.09 35.23 8.43
C TYR A 321 -4.73 36.46 7.57
N LEU A 322 -5.25 36.54 6.33
CA LEU A 322 -5.07 37.73 5.49
C LEU A 322 -5.76 38.97 6.06
N GLN A 323 -6.93 38.82 6.68
CA GLN A 323 -7.60 39.93 7.36
C GLN A 323 -6.79 40.42 8.55
N GLU A 324 -6.30 39.53 9.40
CA GLU A 324 -5.44 39.87 10.55
C GLU A 324 -4.21 40.67 10.09
N LEU A 325 -3.51 40.20 9.05
CA LEU A 325 -2.35 40.92 8.48
C LEU A 325 -2.69 42.32 7.95
N ASN A 326 -3.86 42.50 7.33
CA ASN A 326 -4.29 43.80 6.83
C ASN A 326 -4.73 44.74 7.96
N THR A 327 -5.21 44.20 9.09
CA THR A 327 -5.66 45.00 10.24
C THR A 327 -4.48 45.47 11.09
N ASP A 328 -3.43 44.65 11.22
CA ASP A 328 -2.19 45.00 11.93
C ASP A 328 -1.29 45.96 11.13
N GLY A 329 -1.49 46.07 9.80
CA GLY A 329 -0.76 47.00 8.94
C GLY A 329 -1.28 48.45 8.96
N GLU A 330 -2.47 48.71 9.53
CA GLU A 330 -3.08 50.05 9.58
C GLU A 330 -2.76 50.83 10.89
N VAL A 331 -1.90 50.28 11.77
CA VAL A 331 -1.59 50.90 13.08
C VAL A 331 -0.27 51.71 13.08
N ASP A 332 0.50 51.70 11.99
CA ASP A 332 1.81 52.38 11.87
C ASP A 332 1.87 53.40 10.70
N GLU A 333 0.82 54.20 10.47
CA GLU A 333 0.88 55.45 9.68
C GLU A 333 0.48 56.70 10.48
#